data_AF-A0A5E4W2N8-F1
#
_entry.id   AF-A0A5E4W2N8-F1
#
_cell.length_a   1.000
_cell.length_b   1.000
_cell.length_c   1.000
_cell.angle_alpha   90.00
_cell.angle_beta   90.00
_cell.angle_gamma   90.00
#
_symmetry.space_group_name_H-M   'P 1'
#
loop_
_entity.id
_entity.type
_entity.pdbx_description
1 polymer ?
#
loop_
_entity_poly.entity_id
_entity_poly.type
_entity_poly.pdbx_seq_one_letter_code
_entity_poly.pdbx_strand_id
1 'polypeptide(L)'
;MASVLRTDITKAVTRTSEGELEIFGSGFKNATKVHFIDPAGKTFSAVSFNVVSDQIVTCVCPVFSESGLAKVFVTVNGADSTFTAAPPPSASATGRSVDSSDSFSGSRFVNSFLEKNYTNEFEVLPPGFLPGGGSVCVSS
;
A
#
# COMPACT_ATOMS: atom_id res chain seq x y z
N MET A 1 17.03 12.62 5.58
CA MET A 1 15.88 12.63 4.65
C MET A 1 15.08 11.38 4.91
N ALA A 2 13.75 11.46 4.82
CA ALA A 2 12.89 10.30 5.05
C ALA A 2 12.91 9.38 3.83
N SER A 3 12.85 8.07 4.04
CA SER A 3 12.86 7.07 2.97
C SER A 3 11.83 5.99 3.20
N VAL A 4 11.04 5.68 2.17
CA VAL A 4 10.05 4.60 2.17
C VAL A 4 10.72 3.34 1.63
N LEU A 5 10.83 2.32 2.48
CA LEU A 5 11.40 1.01 2.15
C LEU A 5 10.33 0.01 1.73
N ARG A 6 9.14 0.08 2.33
CA ARG A 6 8.03 -0.83 2.02
C ARG A 6 6.70 -0.23 2.48
N THR A 7 5.63 -0.65 1.83
CA THR A 7 4.25 -0.34 2.20
C THR A 7 3.42 -1.62 2.28
N ASP A 8 2.75 -1.81 3.40
CA ASP A 8 1.87 -2.95 3.66
C ASP A 8 0.43 -2.48 3.91
N ILE A 9 -0.52 -3.11 3.24
CA ILE A 9 -1.94 -2.79 3.38
C ILE A 9 -2.50 -3.64 4.53
N THR A 10 -2.83 -3.00 5.65
CA THR A 10 -3.46 -3.67 6.81
C THR A 10 -4.97 -3.76 6.66
N LYS A 11 -5.58 -2.83 5.91
CA LYS A 11 -7.00 -2.86 5.54
C LYS A 11 -7.16 -2.43 4.09
N ALA A 12 -7.86 -3.25 3.32
CA ALA A 12 -8.06 -3.06 1.89
C ALA A 12 -8.50 -1.63 1.55
N VAL A 13 -7.76 -1.01 0.64
CA VAL A 13 -8.07 0.31 0.10
C VAL A 13 -8.95 0.13 -1.13
N THR A 14 -10.12 0.77 -1.19
CA THR A 14 -11.00 0.68 -2.36
C THR A 14 -11.45 2.06 -2.83
N ARG A 15 -12.06 2.12 -4.02
CA ARG A 15 -12.71 3.34 -4.54
C ARG A 15 -13.96 3.75 -3.76
N THR A 16 -14.43 2.96 -2.81
CA THR A 16 -15.66 3.26 -2.03
C THR A 16 -15.45 3.17 -0.53
N SER A 17 -14.26 2.77 -0.06
CA SER A 17 -13.95 2.62 1.35
C SER A 17 -12.54 3.08 1.67
N GLU A 18 -12.41 3.74 2.81
CA GLU A 18 -11.12 4.03 3.42
C GLU A 18 -10.39 2.72 3.72
N GLY A 19 -9.08 2.73 3.47
CA GLY A 19 -8.19 1.63 3.82
C GLY A 19 -7.16 2.08 4.84
N GLU A 20 -6.36 1.14 5.32
CA GLU A 20 -5.30 1.39 6.27
C GLU A 20 -4.01 0.77 5.74
N LEU A 21 -2.92 1.51 5.91
CA LEU A 21 -1.61 1.04 5.50
C LEU A 21 -0.54 1.40 6.53
N GLU A 22 0.48 0.56 6.53
CA GLU A 22 1.71 0.71 7.28
C GLU A 22 2.86 1.00 6.32
N ILE A 23 3.55 2.10 6.58
CA ILE A 23 4.72 2.55 5.82
C ILE A 23 5.95 2.24 6.67
N PHE A 24 6.84 1.43 6.12
CA PHE A 24 8.11 1.06 6.71
C PHE A 24 9.23 1.82 6.02
N GLY A 25 10.18 2.30 6.81
CA GLY A 25 11.21 3.20 6.29
C GLY A 25 12.18 3.70 7.34
N SER A 26 12.68 4.91 7.11
CA SER A 26 13.55 5.62 8.06
C SER A 26 13.34 7.13 7.97
N GLY A 27 13.60 7.85 9.06
CA GLY A 27 13.53 9.30 9.12
C GLY A 27 12.12 9.88 9.26
N PHE A 28 11.16 9.14 9.82
CA PHE A 28 9.77 9.59 9.99
C PHE A 28 9.50 10.40 11.26
N LYS A 29 10.47 10.59 12.16
CA LYS A 29 10.27 11.25 13.46
C LYS A 29 9.61 12.64 13.39
N ASN A 30 9.78 13.36 12.28
CA ASN A 30 9.18 14.69 12.06
C ASN A 30 8.22 14.70 10.85
N ALA A 31 7.51 13.60 10.61
CA ALA A 31 6.50 13.57 9.56
C ALA A 31 5.36 14.56 9.86
N THR A 32 5.11 15.46 8.93
CA THR A 32 4.09 16.51 9.06
C THR A 32 2.87 16.25 8.18
N LYS A 33 3.02 15.45 7.11
CA LYS A 33 1.94 15.12 6.19
C LYS A 33 2.17 13.77 5.54
N VAL A 34 1.08 13.04 5.30
CA VAL A 34 1.05 11.89 4.39
C VAL A 34 0.08 12.22 3.27
N HIS A 35 0.51 12.02 2.04
CA HIS A 35 -0.33 12.22 0.87
C HIS A 35 -0.15 11.08 -0.12
N PHE A 36 -1.15 10.92 -0.97
CA PHE A 36 -1.29 9.83 -1.93
C PHE A 36 -1.49 10.40 -3.31
N ILE A 37 -0.97 9.72 -4.32
CA ILE A 37 -1.26 9.99 -5.73
C ILE A 37 -1.97 8.78 -6.28
N ASP A 38 -3.19 8.96 -6.78
CA ASP A 38 -3.97 7.89 -7.39
C ASP A 38 -3.44 7.52 -8.79
N PRO A 39 -3.94 6.43 -9.39
CA PRO A 39 -3.55 6.04 -10.75
C PRO A 39 -3.81 7.12 -11.81
N ALA A 40 -4.83 7.97 -11.59
CA ALA A 40 -5.16 9.10 -12.45
C ALA A 40 -4.25 10.34 -12.22
N GLY A 41 -3.26 10.25 -11.32
CA GLY A 41 -2.33 11.33 -11.00
C GLY A 41 -2.87 12.39 -10.04
N LYS A 42 -4.04 12.17 -9.44
CA LYS A 42 -4.68 13.07 -8.49
C LYS A 42 -4.14 12.87 -7.08
N THR A 43 -3.82 13.98 -6.42
CA THR A 43 -3.31 13.97 -5.05
C THR A 43 -4.44 13.96 -4.02
N PHE A 44 -4.32 13.09 -3.03
CA PHE A 44 -5.20 13.02 -1.87
C PHE A 44 -4.38 13.11 -0.58
N SER A 45 -4.90 13.76 0.45
CA SER A 45 -4.24 13.75 1.76
C SER A 45 -4.75 12.57 2.58
N ALA A 46 -3.89 12.01 3.45
CA ALA A 46 -4.34 10.99 4.39
C ALA A 46 -5.44 11.54 5.31
N VAL A 47 -6.42 10.69 5.59
CA VAL A 47 -7.52 11.02 6.51
C VAL A 47 -6.96 11.21 7.91
N SER A 48 -6.06 10.32 8.30
CA SER A 48 -5.26 10.42 9.51
C SER A 48 -3.94 9.69 9.32
N PHE A 49 -2.92 10.07 10.08
CA PHE A 49 -1.67 9.32 10.17
C PHE A 49 -1.14 9.39 11.59
N ASN A 50 -0.38 8.38 11.97
CA ASN A 50 0.28 8.28 13.25
C ASN A 50 1.71 7.77 13.04
N VAL A 51 2.67 8.49 13.61
CA VAL A 51 4.08 8.10 13.60
C VAL A 51 4.30 7.18 14.79
N VAL A 52 4.33 5.88 14.54
CA VAL A 52 4.57 4.87 15.58
C VAL A 52 6.03 4.91 16.03
N SER A 53 6.95 5.08 15.08
CA SER A 53 8.38 5.22 15.33
C SER A 53 9.06 5.96 14.18
N ASP A 54 10.37 6.23 14.30
CA ASP A 54 11.15 6.80 13.18
C ASP A 54 11.17 5.89 11.93
N GLN A 55 10.76 4.63 12.07
CA GLN A 55 10.77 3.63 11.02
C GLN A 55 9.38 3.20 10.56
N ILE A 56 8.32 3.55 11.30
CA ILE A 56 6.96 3.06 11.05
C ILE A 56 5.95 4.20 11.14
N VAL A 57 5.17 4.36 10.08
CA VAL A 57 4.00 5.25 10.04
C VAL A 57 2.77 4.45 9.66
N THR A 58 1.75 4.51 10.50
CA THR A 58 0.41 3.97 10.20
C THR A 58 -0.46 5.11 9.67
N CYS A 59 -1.24 4.89 8.61
CA CYS A 59 -2.17 5.91 8.14
C CYS A 59 -3.45 5.34 7.55
N VAL A 60 -4.49 6.18 7.56
CA VAL A 60 -5.78 5.92 6.96
C VAL A 60 -5.82 6.58 5.59
N CYS A 61 -6.00 5.75 4.57
CA CYS A 61 -6.11 6.17 3.20
C CYS A 61 -7.51 6.73 2.93
N PRO A 62 -7.60 7.83 2.17
CA PRO A 62 -8.89 8.34 1.71
C PRO A 62 -9.48 7.40 0.65
N VAL A 63 -10.70 7.70 0.26
CA VAL A 63 -11.36 7.06 -0.89
C VAL A 63 -10.75 7.60 -2.20
N PHE A 64 -10.32 6.70 -3.08
CA PHE A 64 -9.67 7.05 -4.34
C PHE A 64 -10.65 7.19 -5.50
N SER A 65 -10.31 8.06 -6.46
CA SER A 65 -11.11 8.22 -7.68
C SER A 65 -10.97 7.05 -8.64
N GLU A 66 -9.81 6.39 -8.69
CA GLU A 66 -9.48 5.32 -9.63
C GLU A 66 -8.84 4.11 -8.92
N SER A 67 -9.06 2.90 -9.44
CA SER A 67 -8.46 1.66 -8.95
C SER A 67 -7.19 1.34 -9.74
N GLY A 68 -6.19 0.77 -9.09
CA GLY A 68 -4.88 0.51 -9.68
C GLY A 68 -3.73 0.80 -8.71
N LEU A 69 -2.52 0.98 -9.23
CA LEU A 69 -1.36 1.33 -8.42
C LEU A 69 -1.38 2.81 -8.03
N ALA A 70 -1.59 3.07 -6.75
CA ALA A 70 -1.43 4.38 -6.14
C ALA A 70 -0.07 4.48 -5.46
N LYS A 71 0.39 5.71 -5.24
CA LYS A 71 1.68 6.03 -4.60
C LYS A 71 1.45 6.75 -3.28
N VAL A 72 2.23 6.42 -2.26
CA VAL A 72 2.25 7.16 -0.99
C VAL A 72 3.52 7.99 -0.86
N PHE A 73 3.39 9.15 -0.22
CA PHE A 73 4.48 10.05 0.11
C PHE A 73 4.31 10.54 1.54
N VAL A 74 5.41 10.52 2.30
CA VAL A 74 5.46 11.08 3.63
C VAL A 74 6.32 12.35 3.56
N THR A 75 5.74 13.50 3.90
CA THR A 75 6.45 14.77 3.97
C THR A 75 7.04 14.92 5.38
N VAL A 76 8.35 15.08 5.45
CA VAL A 76 9.12 15.27 6.69
C VAL A 76 9.91 16.57 6.56
N ASN A 77 9.75 17.50 7.50
CA ASN A 77 10.41 18.82 7.48
C ASN A 77 10.22 19.59 6.15
N GLY A 78 9.06 19.44 5.51
CA GLY A 78 8.74 20.12 4.24
C GLY A 78 9.31 19.47 2.98
N ALA A 79 9.93 18.29 3.09
CA ALA A 79 10.42 17.51 1.96
C ALA A 79 9.74 16.14 1.89
N ASP A 80 9.42 15.67 0.69
CA ASP A 80 8.84 14.35 0.50
C ASP A 80 9.87 13.24 0.67
N SER A 81 9.38 12.08 1.10
CA SER A 81 10.23 10.90 1.29
C SER A 81 10.78 10.39 -0.03
N THR A 82 12.01 9.90 0.01
CA THR A 82 12.60 9.15 -1.09
C THR A 82 12.02 7.75 -1.15
N PHE A 83 12.00 7.15 -2.33
CA PHE A 83 11.57 5.78 -2.55
C PHE A 83 12.58 5.10 -3.48
N THR A 84 12.62 3.78 -3.45
CA THR A 84 13.49 2.99 -4.31
C THR A 84 12.64 2.22 -5.29
N ALA A 85 13.21 1.88 -6.45
CA ALA A 85 12.61 0.88 -7.30
C ALA A 85 12.36 -0.39 -6.45
N ALA A 86 11.14 -0.93 -6.53
CA ALA A 86 10.88 -2.23 -5.98
C ALA A 86 11.80 -3.23 -6.69
N PRO A 87 12.32 -4.26 -5.99
CA PRO A 87 13.07 -5.32 -6.66
C PRO A 87 12.18 -5.89 -7.78
N PRO A 88 12.76 -6.18 -8.97
CA PRO A 88 11.99 -6.81 -10.04
C PRO A 88 11.32 -8.07 -9.48
N PRO A 89 10.10 -8.43 -9.95
CA PRO A 89 9.53 -9.71 -9.60
C PRO A 89 10.58 -10.76 -9.97
N SER A 90 11.11 -11.48 -8.98
CA SER A 90 11.91 -12.66 -9.30
C SER A 90 11.01 -13.54 -10.15
N ALA A 91 11.35 -13.70 -11.43
CA ALA A 91 10.72 -14.64 -12.34
C ALA A 91 11.04 -16.07 -11.87
N SER A 92 10.43 -16.48 -10.77
CA SER A 92 10.44 -17.83 -10.20
C SER A 92 9.38 -17.89 -9.10
N ALA A 93 8.12 -17.85 -9.50
CA ALA A 93 7.03 -18.49 -8.77
C ALA A 93 5.95 -19.03 -9.72
N THR A 94 6.33 -19.46 -10.93
CA THR A 94 5.52 -20.45 -11.64
C THR A 94 5.78 -21.78 -10.96
N GLY A 95 4.93 -22.11 -9.98
CA GLY A 95 4.94 -23.39 -9.29
C GLY A 95 5.46 -23.30 -7.85
N ARG A 96 4.56 -22.93 -6.92
CA ARG A 96 4.57 -23.56 -5.61
C ARG A 96 3.22 -24.22 -5.40
N SER A 97 3.26 -25.54 -5.56
CA SER A 97 2.36 -26.50 -4.95
C SER A 97 1.90 -26.02 -3.57
N VAL A 98 0.64 -26.31 -3.27
CA VAL A 98 0.13 -26.46 -1.90
C VAL A 98 1.12 -27.32 -1.11
N ASP A 99 2.05 -26.67 -0.40
CA ASP A 99 2.87 -27.29 0.62
C ASP A 99 2.54 -26.59 1.93
N SER A 100 1.63 -27.22 2.65
CA SER A 100 1.15 -26.87 3.96
C SER A 100 2.28 -27.01 4.98
N SER A 101 3.23 -26.07 5.06
CA SER A 101 4.26 -26.05 6.13
C SER A 101 5.01 -24.71 6.30
N ASP A 102 4.43 -23.57 5.90
CA ASP A 102 4.86 -22.28 6.44
C ASP A 102 3.72 -21.69 7.25
N SER A 103 3.90 -21.65 8.56
CA SER A 103 2.97 -21.03 9.49
C SER A 103 2.99 -19.52 9.26
N PHE A 104 2.32 -19.05 8.22
CA PHE A 104 1.93 -17.66 8.04
C PHE A 104 0.89 -17.35 9.12
N SER A 105 1.39 -17.07 10.31
CA SER A 105 0.62 -16.70 11.48
C SER A 105 -0.17 -15.43 11.15
N GLY A 106 -1.44 -15.61 10.77
CA GLY A 106 -2.45 -14.56 10.59
C GLY A 106 -2.04 -13.42 9.67
N SER A 107 -2.17 -13.60 8.35
CA SER A 107 -1.97 -12.53 7.38
C SER A 107 -3.01 -11.41 7.56
N ARG A 108 -2.68 -10.44 8.42
CA ARG A 108 -3.34 -9.12 8.52
C ARG A 108 -3.05 -8.23 7.30
N PHE A 109 -2.40 -8.77 6.26
CA PHE A 109 -1.89 -8.02 5.12
C PHE A 109 -2.61 -8.44 3.84
N VAL A 110 -3.18 -7.47 3.15
CA VAL A 110 -3.82 -7.66 1.84
C VAL A 110 -2.73 -7.77 0.79
N ASN A 111 -2.67 -8.90 0.08
CA ASN A 111 -1.67 -9.12 -0.95
C ASN A 111 -1.98 -8.24 -2.19
N SER A 112 -0.95 -7.64 -2.78
CA SER A 112 -1.07 -6.87 -4.03
C SER A 112 -1.17 -7.84 -5.20
N PHE A 113 -2.17 -7.68 -6.05
CA PHE A 113 -2.35 -8.39 -7.32
C PHE A 113 -1.58 -7.70 -8.45
N LEU A 114 -1.33 -6.40 -8.32
CA LEU A 114 -0.52 -5.64 -9.27
C LEU A 114 0.96 -5.63 -8.90
N GLU A 115 1.80 -5.65 -9.93
CA GLU A 115 3.26 -5.59 -9.80
C GLU A 115 3.70 -4.17 -9.42
N LYS A 116 4.34 -4.04 -8.25
CA LYS A 116 4.87 -2.77 -7.76
C LYS A 116 6.21 -2.48 -8.43
N ASN A 117 6.36 -1.30 -9.01
CA ASN A 117 7.61 -0.79 -9.56
C ASN A 117 8.41 0.00 -8.52
N TYR A 118 7.74 0.53 -7.48
CA TYR A 118 8.38 1.30 -6.40
C TYR A 118 7.91 0.86 -5.01
N THR A 119 8.77 1.07 -4.01
CA THR A 119 8.50 0.69 -2.61
C THR A 119 7.32 1.42 -1.98
N ASN A 120 6.97 2.58 -2.54
CA ASN A 120 5.85 3.42 -2.11
C ASN A 120 4.54 3.16 -2.87
N GLU A 121 4.48 2.12 -3.71
CA GLU A 121 3.28 1.77 -4.44
C GLU A 121 2.40 0.78 -3.66
N PHE A 122 1.09 0.97 -3.77
CA PHE A 122 0.08 0.07 -3.20
C PHE A 122 -1.13 0.00 -4.13
N GLU A 123 -1.86 -1.12 -4.05
CA GLU A 123 -3.02 -1.34 -4.90
C GLU A 123 -4.30 -0.79 -4.27
N VAL A 124 -5.02 0.00 -5.06
CA VAL A 124 -6.39 0.41 -4.80
C VAL A 124 -7.32 -0.52 -5.55
N LEU A 125 -8.15 -1.25 -4.82
CA LEU A 125 -9.05 -2.25 -5.38
C LEU A 125 -10.32 -1.60 -5.96
N PRO A 126 -10.90 -2.20 -7.01
CA PRO A 126 -12.20 -1.79 -7.53
C PRO A 126 -13.30 -2.01 -6.47
N PRO A 127 -14.43 -1.29 -6.58
CA PRO A 127 -15.57 -1.51 -5.70
C PRO A 127 -16.09 -2.95 -5.85
N GLY A 128 -16.42 -3.59 -4.72
CA GLY A 128 -16.93 -4.97 -4.69
C GLY A 128 -15.87 -6.07 -4.60
N PHE A 129 -14.58 -5.71 -4.49
CA PHE A 129 -13.52 -6.70 -4.28
C PHE A 129 -13.49 -7.17 -2.81
N LEU A 130 -13.73 -8.46 -2.56
CA LEU A 130 -13.63 -9.06 -1.23
C LEU A 130 -12.23 -9.68 -1.02
N PRO A 131 -11.49 -9.30 0.04
CA PRO A 131 -10.21 -9.93 0.35
C PRO A 131 -10.48 -11.36 0.85
N GLY A 132 -10.35 -12.37 -0.03
CA GLY A 132 -10.46 -13.78 0.36
C GLY A 132 -11.04 -14.76 -0.65
N GLY A 133 -11.57 -14.33 -1.79
CA GLY A 133 -12.00 -15.28 -2.83
C GLY A 133 -13.04 -14.74 -3.79
N GLY A 134 -12.78 -14.97 -5.08
CA GLY A 134 -13.77 -14.85 -6.14
C GLY A 134 -13.94 -13.43 -6.67
N SER A 135 -13.36 -13.18 -7.84
CA SER A 135 -13.85 -12.16 -8.75
C SER A 135 -15.32 -12.46 -9.03
N VAL A 136 -16.25 -11.71 -8.42
CA VAL A 136 -17.65 -11.76 -8.84
C VAL A 136 -17.77 -10.83 -10.04
N CYS A 137 -17.55 -11.40 -11.22
CA CYS A 137 -17.88 -10.77 -12.48
C CYS A 137 -19.38 -10.46 -12.46
N VAL A 138 -19.75 -9.20 -12.22
CA VAL A 138 -21.09 -8.72 -12.57
C VAL A 138 -21.09 -8.43 -14.06
N SER A 139 -21.36 -9.46 -14.85
CA SER A 139 -21.75 -9.32 -16.25
C SER A 139 -23.12 -8.63 -16.28
N SER A 140 -23.19 -7.43 -16.85
CA SER A 140 -24.44 -6.85 -17.37
C SER A 140 -24.73 -7.40 -18.76
#